data_AF-A0A2H5XY99-F1
#
_entry.id   AF-A0A2H5XY99-F1
#
_cell.length_a   1.000
_cell.length_b   1.000
_cell.length_c   1.000
_cell.angle_alpha   90.00
_cell.angle_beta   90.00
_cell.angle_gamma   90.00
#
_symmetry.space_group_name_H-M   'P 1'
#
loop_
_entity.id
_entity.type
_entity.pdbx_description
1 polymer ?
#
loop_
_entity_poly.entity_id
_entity_poly.type
_entity_poly.pdbx_seq_one_letter_code
_entity_poly.pdbx_strand_id
1 'polypeptide(L)'
;MDREEVLRWFGERLERDKPLAIPEAIFEALTPNLARELAQRYGRFGLIRLPAHEQRFFEWLRQRDPAVWSDLWGGEQEPYAVSLSFLEALLDRRRGFPICDLVGTDNYYFFPAMLEWTQEARDYAAAVRERFERGQPLSTEQLLVIELLLGGAVDIWHFAYHHNIELEDAKQAVRVLVEDKVLPHLRSAEQLAPFLR
;
A
#
# COMPACT_ATOMS: atom_id res chain seq x y z
N MET A 1 -8.59 -25.65 1.85
CA MET A 1 -7.89 -25.70 3.16
C MET A 1 -8.76 -24.97 4.15
N ASP A 2 -8.95 -25.52 5.34
CA ASP A 2 -9.79 -24.94 6.37
C ASP A 2 -9.03 -23.98 7.30
N ARG A 3 -9.77 -23.26 8.16
CA ARG A 3 -9.19 -22.29 9.12
C ARG A 3 -8.22 -22.95 10.10
N GLU A 4 -8.51 -24.15 10.58
CA GLU A 4 -7.70 -24.83 11.60
C GLU A 4 -6.38 -25.31 11.01
N GLU A 5 -6.38 -25.76 9.76
CA GLU A 5 -5.20 -26.09 8.98
C GLU A 5 -4.26 -24.90 8.83
N VAL A 6 -4.79 -23.71 8.50
CA VAL A 6 -3.98 -22.48 8.42
C VAL A 6 -3.34 -22.15 9.78
N LEU A 7 -4.14 -22.09 10.85
CA LEU A 7 -3.64 -21.74 12.19
C LEU A 7 -2.56 -22.71 12.67
N ARG A 8 -2.76 -24.01 12.43
CA ARG A 8 -1.80 -25.05 12.76
C ARG A 8 -0.51 -24.88 11.96
N TRP A 9 -0.62 -24.64 10.65
CA TRP A 9 0.54 -24.43 9.78
C TRP A 9 1.41 -23.26 10.25
N PHE A 10 0.80 -22.12 10.59
CA PHE A 10 1.54 -20.99 11.16
C PHE A 10 2.14 -21.35 12.53
N GLY A 11 1.39 -22.02 13.41
CA GLY A 11 1.88 -22.41 14.73
C GLY A 11 3.07 -23.37 14.72
N GLU A 12 3.17 -24.25 13.72
CA GLU A 12 4.26 -25.21 13.57
C GLU A 12 5.50 -24.64 12.88
N ARG A 13 5.33 -23.63 12.00
CA ARG A 13 6.41 -23.14 11.13
C ARG A 13 6.93 -21.76 11.48
N LEU A 14 6.20 -20.99 12.28
CA LEU A 14 6.65 -19.67 12.67
C LEU A 14 7.77 -19.79 13.70
N GLU A 15 8.97 -19.37 13.30
CA GLU A 15 10.14 -19.25 14.16
C GLU A 15 10.37 -17.76 14.49
N ARG A 16 10.94 -17.49 15.66
CA ARG A 16 11.27 -16.12 16.07
C ARG A 16 12.39 -15.56 15.19
N ASP A 17 12.22 -14.33 14.72
CA ASP A 17 13.19 -13.56 13.94
C ASP A 17 13.62 -14.23 12.61
N LYS A 18 12.83 -15.19 12.11
CA LYS A 18 13.08 -15.88 10.85
C LYS A 18 11.89 -15.69 9.90
N PRO A 19 12.09 -15.05 8.74
CA PRO A 19 11.00 -14.79 7.80
C PRO A 19 10.37 -16.08 7.25
N LEU A 20 9.07 -16.26 7.50
CA LEU A 20 8.29 -17.37 6.98
C LEU A 20 7.81 -17.06 5.55
N ALA A 21 8.18 -17.90 4.60
CA ALA A 21 7.60 -17.88 3.25
C ALA A 21 6.25 -18.59 3.25
N ILE A 22 5.16 -17.84 3.06
CA ILE A 22 3.80 -18.38 3.00
C ILE A 22 3.56 -18.96 1.59
N PRO A 23 3.26 -20.26 1.44
CA PRO A 23 2.89 -20.83 0.14
C PRO A 23 1.61 -20.20 -0.40
N GLU A 24 1.50 -20.04 -1.73
CA GLU A 24 0.33 -19.41 -2.37
C GLU A 24 -1.00 -20.07 -1.94
N ALA A 25 -1.05 -21.40 -1.86
CA ALA A 25 -2.25 -22.12 -1.41
C ALA A 25 -2.67 -21.79 0.04
N ILE A 26 -1.72 -21.44 0.91
CA ILE A 26 -2.00 -20.96 2.26
C ILE A 26 -2.48 -19.51 2.20
N PHE A 27 -1.79 -18.69 1.41
CA PHE A 27 -2.09 -17.27 1.27
C PHE A 27 -3.51 -17.03 0.71
N GLU A 28 -3.90 -17.75 -0.33
CA GLU A 28 -5.24 -17.68 -0.95
C GLU A 28 -6.36 -18.19 -0.02
N ALA A 29 -6.04 -18.98 1.00
CA ALA A 29 -7.00 -19.42 2.00
C ALA A 29 -7.17 -18.42 3.16
N LEU A 30 -6.35 -17.37 3.23
CA LEU A 30 -6.46 -16.35 4.26
C LEU A 30 -7.69 -15.47 4.02
N THR A 31 -8.35 -15.12 5.12
CA THR A 31 -9.38 -14.09 5.16
C THR A 31 -8.89 -12.93 6.02
N PRO A 32 -9.41 -11.70 5.86
CA PRO A 32 -9.02 -10.55 6.69
C PRO A 32 -9.15 -10.84 8.19
N ASN A 33 -10.22 -11.54 8.60
CA ASN A 33 -10.43 -11.93 10.00
C ASN A 33 -9.33 -12.88 10.52
N LEU A 34 -8.94 -13.86 9.70
CA LEU A 34 -7.90 -14.83 10.06
C LEU A 34 -6.52 -14.18 10.07
N ALA A 35 -6.23 -13.28 9.13
CA ALA A 35 -4.99 -12.51 9.11
C ALA A 35 -4.86 -11.62 10.35
N ARG A 36 -5.93 -10.96 10.79
CA ARG A 36 -5.95 -10.21 12.06
C ARG A 36 -5.67 -11.09 13.27
N GLU A 37 -6.28 -12.26 13.34
CA GLU A 37 -6.05 -13.20 14.44
C GLU A 37 -4.59 -13.64 14.51
N LEU A 38 -4.00 -13.97 13.36
CA LEU A 38 -2.58 -14.32 13.25
C LEU A 38 -1.68 -13.14 13.64
N ALA A 39 -1.96 -11.94 13.14
CA ALA A 39 -1.23 -10.73 13.46
C ALA A 39 -1.28 -10.40 14.96
N GLN A 40 -2.44 -10.54 15.61
CA GLN A 40 -2.57 -10.33 17.06
C GLN A 40 -1.78 -11.36 17.87
N ARG A 41 -1.80 -12.63 17.43
CA ARG A 41 -1.13 -13.73 18.14
C ARG A 41 0.39 -13.71 18.01
N TYR A 42 0.88 -13.32 16.83
CA TYR A 42 2.26 -13.57 16.43
C TYR A 42 3.00 -12.33 15.91
N GLY A 43 2.30 -11.22 15.62
CA GLY A 43 2.88 -10.02 14.98
C GLY A 43 3.94 -9.27 15.78
N ARG A 44 4.19 -9.63 17.05
CA ARG A 44 5.29 -9.05 17.84
C ARG A 44 6.67 -9.64 17.52
N PHE A 45 6.71 -10.83 16.93
CA PHE A 45 7.97 -11.56 16.70
C PHE A 45 7.99 -12.34 15.37
N GLY A 46 6.82 -12.61 14.81
CA GLY A 46 6.68 -13.32 13.55
C GLY A 46 7.08 -12.42 12.39
N LEU A 47 7.99 -12.91 11.57
CA LEU A 47 8.34 -12.30 10.30
C LEU A 47 7.77 -13.14 9.17
N ILE A 48 7.34 -12.49 8.10
CA ILE A 48 6.91 -13.13 6.86
C ILE A 48 7.66 -12.53 5.69
N ARG A 49 7.88 -13.36 4.67
CA ARG A 49 8.27 -12.84 3.37
C ARG A 49 7.03 -12.32 2.65
N LEU A 50 7.16 -11.20 1.95
CA LEU A 50 6.11 -10.65 1.11
C LEU A 50 5.62 -11.71 0.12
N PRO A 51 4.33 -11.75 -0.22
CA PRO A 51 3.79 -12.70 -1.18
C PRO A 51 4.39 -12.48 -2.58
N ALA A 52 4.30 -13.49 -3.44
CA ALA A 52 4.99 -13.46 -4.73
C ALA A 52 4.56 -12.30 -5.64
N HIS A 53 3.30 -11.84 -5.55
CA HIS A 53 2.83 -10.70 -6.32
C HIS A 53 3.46 -9.38 -5.86
N GLU A 54 3.66 -9.25 -4.56
CA GLU A 54 4.25 -8.08 -3.92
C GLU A 54 5.75 -7.99 -4.17
N GLN A 55 6.46 -9.13 -4.12
CA GLN A 55 7.87 -9.19 -4.53
C GLN A 55 8.05 -8.72 -5.97
N ARG A 56 7.13 -9.07 -6.89
CA ARG A 56 7.20 -8.57 -8.28
C ARG A 56 7.02 -7.05 -8.35
N PHE A 57 6.12 -6.49 -7.55
CA PHE A 57 5.96 -5.04 -7.43
C PHE A 57 7.27 -4.38 -6.95
N PHE A 58 7.89 -4.89 -5.89
CA PHE A 58 9.16 -4.31 -5.41
C PHE A 58 10.32 -4.48 -6.38
N GLU A 59 10.36 -5.56 -7.17
CA GLU A 59 11.33 -5.71 -8.26
C GLU A 59 11.12 -4.72 -9.40
N TRP A 60 9.86 -4.37 -9.70
CA TRP A 60 9.53 -3.27 -10.60
C TRP A 60 9.96 -1.93 -9.99
N LEU A 61 9.67 -1.70 -8.70
CA LEU A 61 10.04 -0.48 -7.99
C LEU A 61 11.56 -0.27 -7.98
N ARG A 62 12.33 -1.34 -7.77
CA ARG A 62 13.80 -1.30 -7.83
C ARG A 62 14.34 -0.76 -9.15
N GLN A 63 13.63 -0.96 -10.25
CA GLN A 63 14.03 -0.49 -11.58
C GLN A 63 13.53 0.94 -11.85
N ARG A 64 12.35 1.30 -11.34
CA ARG A 64 11.67 2.56 -11.63
C ARG A 64 11.97 3.68 -10.65
N ASP A 65 12.19 3.34 -9.38
CA ASP A 65 12.57 4.26 -8.32
C ASP A 65 13.57 3.61 -7.34
N PRO A 66 14.84 3.43 -7.77
CA PRO A 66 15.86 2.77 -6.96
C PRO A 66 16.11 3.45 -5.61
N ALA A 67 15.88 4.76 -5.51
CA ALA A 67 16.07 5.52 -4.27
C ALA A 67 15.05 5.09 -3.20
N VAL A 68 13.76 5.01 -3.57
CA VAL A 68 12.69 4.53 -2.68
C VAL A 68 12.89 3.07 -2.32
N TRP A 69 13.25 2.23 -3.29
CA TRP A 69 13.56 0.82 -3.01
C TRP A 69 14.71 0.69 -2.02
N SER A 70 15.77 1.49 -2.18
CA SER A 70 16.92 1.49 -1.27
C SER A 70 16.60 2.09 0.09
N ASP A 71 15.63 2.98 0.21
CA ASP A 71 15.17 3.52 1.50
C ASP A 71 14.47 2.42 2.31
N LEU A 72 13.66 1.60 1.65
CA LEU A 72 12.92 0.50 2.28
C LEU A 72 13.78 -0.74 2.58
N TRP A 73 14.71 -1.08 1.69
CA TRP A 73 15.41 -2.37 1.71
C TRP A 73 16.93 -2.25 1.70
N GLY A 74 17.48 -1.04 1.55
CA GLY A 74 18.91 -0.82 1.40
C GLY A 74 19.67 -1.15 2.67
N GLY A 75 20.50 -2.20 2.60
CA GLY A 75 21.30 -2.68 3.73
C GLY A 75 20.75 -3.96 4.38
N GLU A 76 19.57 -4.42 3.98
CA GLU A 76 19.00 -5.68 4.45
C GLU A 76 19.64 -6.88 3.74
N GLN A 77 20.03 -7.90 4.52
CA GLN A 77 20.54 -9.16 3.96
C GLN A 77 19.42 -10.00 3.36
N GLU A 78 18.19 -9.89 3.88
CA GLU A 78 16.98 -10.54 3.38
C GLU A 78 15.90 -9.49 3.06
N PRO A 79 15.93 -8.87 1.86
CA PRO A 79 14.88 -7.93 1.47
C PRO A 79 13.53 -8.64 1.38
N TYR A 80 12.45 -7.85 1.50
CA TYR A 80 11.06 -8.32 1.42
C TYR A 80 10.62 -9.19 2.60
N ALA A 81 11.29 -9.06 3.75
CA ALA A 81 10.83 -9.60 5.01
C ALA A 81 10.18 -8.48 5.84
N VAL A 82 8.97 -8.72 6.32
CA VAL A 82 8.20 -7.75 7.13
C VAL A 82 7.57 -8.44 8.32
N SER A 83 7.14 -7.65 9.30
CA SER A 83 6.36 -8.20 10.42
C SER A 83 5.06 -8.84 9.93
N LEU A 84 4.68 -9.96 10.56
CA LEU A 84 3.38 -10.59 10.35
C LEU A 84 2.21 -9.65 10.68
N SER A 85 2.43 -8.55 11.41
CA SER A 85 1.41 -7.52 11.61
C SER A 85 0.85 -6.95 10.31
N PHE A 86 1.63 -6.99 9.21
CA PHE A 86 1.20 -6.53 7.89
C PHE A 86 0.37 -7.55 7.11
N LEU A 87 0.15 -8.77 7.63
CA LEU A 87 -0.49 -9.85 6.89
C LEU A 87 -1.88 -9.46 6.35
N GLU A 88 -2.67 -8.70 7.12
CA GLU A 88 -3.99 -8.25 6.65
C GLU A 88 -3.87 -7.29 5.46
N ALA A 89 -2.95 -6.32 5.53
CA ALA A 89 -2.75 -5.35 4.45
C ALA A 89 -2.33 -6.05 3.14
N LEU A 90 -1.47 -7.06 3.24
CA LEU A 90 -0.99 -7.84 2.10
C LEU A 90 -2.09 -8.64 1.38
N LEU A 91 -3.25 -8.87 2.02
CA LEU A 91 -4.38 -9.51 1.34
C LEU A 91 -5.00 -8.62 0.28
N ASP A 92 -4.86 -7.30 0.39
CA ASP A 92 -5.26 -6.37 -0.66
C ASP A 92 -4.18 -6.31 -1.74
N ARG A 93 -4.38 -7.08 -2.82
CA ARG A 93 -3.45 -7.18 -3.94
C ARG A 93 -3.27 -5.88 -4.73
N ARG A 94 -4.06 -4.83 -4.47
CA ARG A 94 -3.93 -3.51 -5.11
C ARG A 94 -3.22 -2.49 -4.23
N ARG A 95 -3.17 -2.72 -2.92
CA ARG A 95 -2.56 -1.80 -1.94
C ARG A 95 -1.25 -2.33 -1.40
N GLY A 96 -1.15 -3.65 -1.25
CA GLY A 96 0.09 -4.31 -0.86
C GLY A 96 0.63 -3.83 0.48
N PHE A 97 1.95 -3.82 0.57
CA PHE A 97 2.69 -3.30 1.71
C PHE A 97 2.74 -1.77 1.65
N PRO A 98 2.21 -1.05 2.65
CA PRO A 98 2.13 0.41 2.59
C PRO A 98 3.51 1.06 2.58
N ILE A 99 3.75 1.97 1.63
CA ILE A 99 4.98 2.79 1.56
C ILE A 99 4.67 4.17 2.15
N CYS A 100 4.91 4.33 3.45
CA CYS A 100 4.51 5.55 4.19
C CYS A 100 5.50 5.99 5.29
N ASP A 101 6.65 5.35 5.41
CA ASP A 101 7.67 5.57 6.44
C ASP A 101 9.07 5.83 5.85
N LEU A 102 9.14 6.37 4.62
CA LEU A 102 10.40 6.71 3.96
C LEU A 102 11.16 7.79 4.73
N VAL A 103 12.49 7.63 4.81
CA VAL A 103 13.40 8.49 5.59
C VAL A 103 14.26 9.36 4.68
N GLY A 104 14.84 8.77 3.64
CA GLY A 104 15.72 9.45 2.69
C GLY A 104 14.98 10.10 1.52
N THR A 105 13.72 9.74 1.30
CA THR A 105 12.90 10.16 0.16
C THR A 105 11.52 10.67 0.59
N ASP A 106 10.91 11.51 -0.26
CA ASP A 106 9.57 12.04 0.00
C ASP A 106 8.53 10.91 -0.02
N ASN A 107 7.67 10.87 0.99
CA ASN A 107 6.51 9.99 1.02
C ASN A 107 5.45 10.47 0.03
N TYR A 108 4.81 9.54 -0.65
CA TYR A 108 3.69 9.77 -1.55
C TYR A 108 2.50 8.91 -1.14
N TYR A 109 2.09 9.05 0.13
CA TYR A 109 1.02 8.28 0.74
C TYR A 109 -0.17 9.17 1.07
N PHE A 110 -1.33 8.85 0.52
CA PHE A 110 -2.53 9.69 0.59
C PHE A 110 -3.68 8.94 1.23
N PHE A 111 -4.47 9.64 2.05
CA PHE A 111 -5.63 9.07 2.73
C PHE A 111 -6.93 9.68 2.19
N PRO A 112 -8.06 8.96 2.21
CA PRO A 112 -9.35 9.49 1.75
C PRO A 112 -9.73 10.80 2.48
N ALA A 113 -9.42 10.90 3.78
CA ALA A 113 -9.70 12.08 4.59
C ALA A 113 -8.99 13.35 4.11
N MET A 114 -7.96 13.23 3.27
CA MET A 114 -7.25 14.37 2.69
C MET A 114 -8.08 15.10 1.61
N LEU A 115 -9.03 14.41 0.96
CA LEU A 115 -9.95 15.01 -0.01
C LEU A 115 -11.02 15.90 0.65
N GLU A 116 -11.09 15.91 1.98
CA GLU A 116 -12.07 16.69 2.75
C GLU A 116 -11.45 17.96 3.37
N TRP A 117 -10.17 18.22 3.11
CA TRP A 117 -9.42 19.31 3.76
C TRP A 117 -9.84 20.71 3.31
N THR A 118 -10.23 20.85 2.03
CA THR A 118 -10.58 22.12 1.42
C THR A 118 -11.93 22.01 0.74
N GLN A 119 -12.58 23.16 0.46
CA GLN A 119 -13.82 23.14 -0.32
C GLN A 119 -13.52 22.72 -1.76
N GLU A 120 -12.39 23.17 -2.29
CA GLU A 120 -11.88 22.84 -3.61
C GLU A 120 -11.68 21.32 -3.79
N ALA A 121 -11.12 20.65 -2.79
CA ALA A 121 -10.96 19.20 -2.80
C ALA A 121 -12.31 18.47 -2.83
N ARG A 122 -13.28 18.91 -2.04
CA ARG A 122 -14.63 18.34 -2.00
C ARG A 122 -15.36 18.51 -3.33
N ASP A 123 -15.31 19.72 -3.90
CA ASP A 123 -15.96 20.03 -5.17
C ASP A 123 -15.32 19.23 -6.32
N TYR A 124 -13.99 19.13 -6.34
CA TYR A 124 -13.26 18.32 -7.32
C TYR A 124 -13.60 16.83 -7.18
N ALA A 125 -13.57 16.29 -5.97
CA ALA A 125 -13.89 14.89 -5.70
C ALA A 125 -15.34 14.53 -6.11
N ALA A 126 -16.29 15.43 -5.87
CA ALA A 126 -17.68 15.27 -6.29
C ALA A 126 -17.81 15.24 -7.83
N ALA A 127 -17.16 16.18 -8.52
CA ALA A 127 -17.17 16.23 -9.98
C ALA A 127 -16.51 14.99 -10.62
N VAL A 128 -15.41 14.52 -10.04
CA VAL A 128 -14.71 13.30 -10.48
C VAL A 128 -15.57 12.05 -10.27
N ARG A 129 -16.27 11.95 -9.14
CA ARG A 129 -17.22 10.85 -8.88
C ARG A 129 -18.34 10.82 -9.91
N GLU A 130 -18.97 11.97 -10.18
CA GLU A 130 -20.04 12.08 -11.19
C GLU A 130 -19.55 11.65 -12.58
N ARG A 131 -18.33 12.05 -12.94
CA ARG A 131 -17.68 11.67 -14.20
C ARG A 131 -17.45 10.15 -14.28
N PHE A 132 -16.96 9.55 -13.20
CA PHE A 132 -16.75 8.10 -13.11
C PHE A 132 -18.06 7.31 -13.20
N GLU A 133 -19.11 7.74 -12.50
CA GLU A 133 -20.45 7.12 -12.54
C GLU A 133 -21.08 7.16 -13.94
N ARG A 134 -20.73 8.18 -14.74
CA ARG A 134 -21.14 8.30 -16.15
C ARG A 134 -20.28 7.47 -17.11
N GLY A 135 -19.30 6.71 -16.62
CA GLY A 135 -18.39 5.91 -17.45
C GLY A 135 -17.50 6.76 -18.36
N GLN A 136 -17.28 8.03 -18.02
CA GLN A 136 -16.43 8.92 -18.81
C GLN A 136 -14.96 8.63 -18.55
N PRO A 137 -14.05 8.82 -19.54
CA PRO A 137 -12.64 8.62 -19.34
C PRO A 137 -12.10 9.60 -18.30
N LEU A 138 -11.21 9.10 -17.44
CA LEU A 138 -10.57 9.86 -16.37
C LEU A 138 -9.12 10.18 -16.75
N SER A 139 -8.64 11.35 -16.35
CA SER A 139 -7.20 11.62 -16.34
C SER A 139 -6.52 10.90 -15.16
N THR A 140 -5.18 10.89 -15.12
CA THR A 140 -4.41 10.25 -14.04
C THR A 140 -4.75 10.86 -12.66
N GLU A 141 -4.92 12.18 -12.59
CA GLU A 141 -5.31 12.89 -11.38
C GLU A 141 -6.68 12.42 -10.89
N GLN A 142 -7.65 12.36 -11.80
CA GLN A 142 -9.02 11.96 -11.51
C GLN A 142 -9.08 10.48 -11.09
N LEU A 143 -8.26 9.64 -11.73
CA LEU A 143 -8.14 8.23 -11.36
C LEU A 143 -7.57 8.06 -9.96
N LEU A 144 -6.54 8.83 -9.58
CA LEU A 144 -5.99 8.83 -8.21
C LEU A 144 -7.05 9.26 -7.18
N VAL A 145 -7.85 10.28 -7.50
CA VAL A 145 -8.96 10.71 -6.64
C VAL A 145 -10.01 9.60 -6.49
N ILE A 146 -10.39 8.90 -7.57
CA ILE A 146 -11.31 7.75 -7.48
C ILE A 146 -10.74 6.62 -6.62
N GLU A 147 -9.45 6.32 -6.76
CA GLU A 147 -8.77 5.31 -5.95
C GLU A 147 -8.84 5.63 -4.45
N LEU A 148 -8.64 6.90 -4.08
CA LEU A 148 -8.80 7.35 -2.69
C LEU A 148 -10.25 7.30 -2.22
N LEU A 149 -11.21 7.69 -3.06
CA LEU A 149 -12.63 7.69 -2.71
C LEU A 149 -13.20 6.28 -2.49
N LEU A 150 -12.71 5.29 -3.24
CA LEU A 150 -13.28 3.93 -3.25
C LEU A 150 -12.45 2.90 -2.49
N GLY A 151 -11.13 3.04 -2.47
CA GLY A 151 -10.22 1.97 -2.07
C GLY A 151 -9.31 2.29 -0.89
N GLY A 152 -9.54 3.38 -0.15
CA GLY A 152 -8.76 3.69 1.05
C GLY A 152 -7.45 4.43 0.78
N ALA A 153 -6.46 4.25 1.65
CA ALA A 153 -5.17 4.91 1.52
C ALA A 153 -4.36 4.36 0.34
N VAL A 154 -3.57 5.22 -0.31
CA VAL A 154 -2.88 4.92 -1.56
C VAL A 154 -1.45 5.47 -1.51
N ASP A 155 -0.46 4.62 -1.76
CA ASP A 155 0.85 5.09 -2.20
C ASP A 155 0.92 5.21 -3.74
N ILE A 156 1.69 6.17 -4.22
CA ILE A 156 1.78 6.45 -5.66
C ILE A 156 2.43 5.32 -6.46
N TRP A 157 3.25 4.48 -5.84
CA TRP A 157 3.99 3.44 -6.53
C TRP A 157 3.09 2.25 -6.86
N HIS A 158 2.30 1.76 -5.90
CA HIS A 158 1.25 0.77 -6.16
C HIS A 158 0.22 1.30 -7.14
N PHE A 159 -0.19 2.57 -6.99
CA PHE A 159 -1.09 3.21 -7.94
C PHE A 159 -0.55 3.14 -9.38
N ALA A 160 0.70 3.57 -9.59
CA ALA A 160 1.33 3.55 -10.90
C ALA A 160 1.47 2.13 -11.46
N TYR A 161 1.91 1.19 -10.63
CA TYR A 161 2.10 -0.21 -11.01
C TYR A 161 0.80 -0.89 -11.43
N HIS A 162 -0.28 -0.74 -10.64
CA HIS A 162 -1.55 -1.42 -10.91
C HIS A 162 -2.34 -0.83 -12.08
N HIS A 163 -2.19 0.47 -12.33
CA HIS A 163 -2.83 1.13 -13.47
C HIS A 163 -1.96 1.14 -14.72
N ASN A 164 -0.75 0.58 -14.65
CA ASN A 164 0.22 0.61 -15.74
C ASN A 164 0.48 2.04 -16.24
N ILE A 165 0.70 2.96 -15.29
CA ILE A 165 1.00 4.37 -15.51
C ILE A 165 2.51 4.57 -15.27
N GLU A 166 3.15 5.37 -16.11
CA GLU A 166 4.55 5.72 -15.89
C GLU A 166 4.69 6.50 -14.58
N LEU A 167 5.70 6.16 -13.76
CA LEU A 167 5.83 6.69 -12.41
C LEU A 167 5.92 8.22 -12.38
N GLU A 168 6.56 8.83 -13.38
CA GLU A 168 6.65 10.28 -13.49
C GLU A 168 5.30 10.94 -13.77
N ASP A 169 4.44 10.30 -14.56
CA ASP A 169 3.07 10.80 -14.81
C ASP A 169 2.22 10.72 -13.54
N ALA A 170 2.38 9.65 -12.75
CA ALA A 170 1.71 9.51 -11.46
C ALA A 170 2.20 10.59 -10.46
N LYS A 171 3.51 10.84 -10.37
CA LYS A 171 4.07 11.92 -9.55
C LYS A 171 3.67 13.30 -10.06
N GLN A 172 3.50 13.48 -11.37
CA GLN A 172 3.01 14.72 -11.95
C GLN A 172 1.54 14.96 -11.62
N ALA A 173 0.70 13.92 -11.63
CA ALA A 173 -0.69 14.02 -11.23
C ALA A 173 -0.84 14.48 -9.77
N VAL A 174 0.02 13.98 -8.87
CA VAL A 174 0.10 14.48 -7.48
C VAL A 174 0.43 15.97 -7.45
N ARG A 175 1.43 16.42 -8.23
CA ARG A 175 1.80 17.84 -8.29
C ARG A 175 0.63 18.72 -8.72
N VAL A 176 -0.12 18.31 -9.75
CA VAL A 176 -1.32 19.02 -10.21
C VAL A 176 -2.37 19.10 -9.10
N LEU A 177 -2.68 17.97 -8.45
CA LEU A 177 -3.66 17.94 -7.35
C LEU A 177 -3.24 18.79 -6.15
N VAL A 178 -1.95 18.92 -5.89
CA VAL A 178 -1.40 19.80 -4.85
C VAL A 178 -1.51 21.27 -5.22
N GLU A 179 -1.16 21.63 -6.46
CA GLU A 179 -1.28 22.99 -6.99
C GLU A 179 -2.73 23.47 -6.99
N ASP A 180 -3.67 22.58 -7.35
CA ASP A 180 -5.11 22.83 -7.35
C ASP A 180 -5.75 22.76 -5.95
N LYS A 181 -4.95 22.53 -4.89
CA LYS A 181 -5.40 22.40 -3.49
C LYS A 181 -6.42 21.28 -3.26
N VAL A 182 -6.39 20.25 -4.11
CA VAL A 182 -7.24 19.05 -4.01
C VAL A 182 -6.62 18.03 -3.06
N LEU A 183 -5.29 17.88 -3.07
CA LEU A 183 -4.58 17.00 -2.14
C LEU A 183 -3.39 17.71 -1.49
N PRO A 184 -3.15 17.50 -0.20
CA PRO A 184 -1.88 17.84 0.44
C PRO A 184 -0.80 16.81 0.11
N HIS A 185 0.45 17.23 -0.02
CA HIS A 185 1.60 16.33 -0.10
C HIS A 185 2.36 16.32 1.22
N LEU A 186 2.03 15.35 2.08
CA LEU A 186 2.74 15.10 3.33
C LEU A 186 3.94 14.19 3.04
N ARG A 187 5.15 14.74 3.19
CA ARG A 187 6.39 14.16 2.66
C ARG A 187 7.16 13.35 3.68
N SER A 188 6.94 13.55 4.98
CA SER A 188 7.61 12.78 6.02
C SER A 188 6.65 11.85 6.77
N ALA A 189 7.20 10.76 7.30
CA ALA A 189 6.48 9.84 8.18
C ALA A 189 5.83 10.57 9.38
N GLU A 190 6.51 11.58 9.93
CA GLU A 190 6.00 12.40 11.03
C GLU A 190 4.74 13.19 10.64
N GLN A 191 4.69 13.70 9.41
CA GLN A 191 3.51 14.39 8.89
C GLN A 191 2.35 13.42 8.65
N LEU A 192 2.66 12.17 8.24
CA LEU A 192 1.67 11.13 7.98
C LEU A 192 1.15 10.45 9.26
N ALA A 193 1.93 10.44 10.34
CA ALA A 193 1.60 9.75 11.60
C ALA A 193 0.18 10.01 12.15
N PRO A 194 -0.40 11.23 12.10
CA PRO A 194 -1.77 11.46 12.56
C PRO A 194 -2.86 10.65 11.82
N PHE A 195 -2.55 10.13 10.63
CA PHE A 195 -3.46 9.37 9.77
C PHE A 195 -3.26 7.86 9.87
N LEU A 196 -2.11 7.40 10.36
CA LEU A 196 -1.81 5.99 10.62
C LEU A 196 -2.45 5.60 11.96
N ARG A 197 -3.72 5.20 11.93
CA ARG A 197 -4.49 4.75 13.10
C ARG A 197 -4.74 3.25 13.07
#